data_AF-A0A3B0XKI4-F1
#
_entry.id   AF-A0A3B0XKI4-F1
#
_cell.length_a   1.000
_cell.length_b   1.000
_cell.length_c   1.000
_cell.angle_alpha   90.00
_cell.angle_beta   90.00
_cell.angle_gamma   90.00
#
_symmetry.space_group_name_H-M   'P 1'
#
loop_
_entity.id
_entity.type
_entity.pdbx_description
1 polymer ?
#
loop_
_entity_poly.entity_id
_entity_poly.type
_entity_poly.pdbx_seq_one_letter_code
_entity_poly.pdbx_strand_id
1 'polypeptide(L)'
;MSEISYAEQIKRLSNDYYHNHLGFEEYRSQRKVFLDKIDEEFNGRKVEAIADEPEVEEFKNSEESSLLSKTIALFKSNENE
;
A
#
# COMPACT_ATOMS: atom_id res chain seq x y z
N MET A 1 -22.46 16.35 -2.44
CA MET A 1 -21.20 15.58 -2.37
C MET A 1 -20.98 15.04 -3.77
N SER A 2 -19.89 15.38 -4.47
CA SER A 2 -19.72 14.94 -5.87
C SER A 2 -19.64 13.42 -5.92
N GLU A 3 -20.56 12.78 -6.61
CA GLU A 3 -20.72 11.31 -6.74
C GLU A 3 -19.62 10.68 -7.61
N ILE A 4 -18.36 11.09 -7.46
CA ILE A 4 -17.27 10.36 -8.09
C ILE A 4 -17.05 9.12 -7.23
N SER A 5 -17.48 7.97 -7.75
CA SER A 5 -17.32 6.67 -7.10
C SER A 5 -15.86 6.47 -6.70
N TYR A 6 -15.61 5.88 -5.53
CA TYR A 6 -14.25 5.52 -5.09
C TYR A 6 -13.46 4.74 -6.16
N ALA A 7 -14.17 3.93 -6.98
CA ALA A 7 -13.57 3.23 -8.10
C ALA A 7 -12.98 4.19 -9.15
N GLU A 8 -13.67 5.28 -9.48
CA GLU A 8 -13.18 6.29 -10.43
C GLU A 8 -11.99 7.08 -9.86
N GLN A 9 -12.02 7.38 -8.56
CA GLN A 9 -10.92 8.06 -7.87
C GLN A 9 -9.65 7.20 -7.89
N ILE A 10 -9.75 5.93 -7.53
CA ILE A 10 -8.62 4.99 -7.54
C ILE A 10 -8.12 4.75 -8.97
N LYS A 11 -9.03 4.67 -9.95
CA LYS A 11 -8.68 4.51 -11.37
C LYS A 11 -7.88 5.71 -11.88
N ARG A 12 -8.34 6.93 -11.58
CA ARG A 12 -7.63 8.15 -11.95
C ARG A 12 -6.26 8.23 -11.30
N LEU A 13 -6.19 7.97 -9.99
CA LEU A 13 -4.92 7.96 -9.25
C LEU A 13 -3.91 6.97 -9.83
N SER A 14 -4.37 5.78 -10.23
CA SER A 14 -3.52 4.77 -10.87
C SER A 14 -3.05 5.20 -12.26
N ASN A 15 -3.90 5.92 -13.00
CA ASN A 15 -3.55 6.48 -14.29
C ASN A 15 -2.47 7.57 -14.14
N ASP A 16 -2.61 8.45 -13.15
CA ASP A 16 -1.67 9.54 -12.90
C ASP A 16 -0.29 9.00 -12.49
N TYR A 17 -0.25 7.94 -11.67
CA TYR A 17 1.00 7.23 -11.35
C TYR A 17 1.64 6.57 -12.57
N TYR A 18 0.85 5.83 -13.38
CA TYR A 18 1.37 5.15 -14.57
C TYR A 18 1.96 6.12 -15.61
N HIS A 19 1.37 7.31 -15.74
CA HIS A 19 1.86 8.36 -16.62
C HIS A 19 2.96 9.23 -16.00
N ASN A 20 3.50 8.85 -14.83
CA ASN A 20 4.54 9.57 -14.09
C ASN A 20 4.16 11.01 -13.72
N HIS A 21 2.86 11.31 -13.61
CA HIS A 21 2.38 12.58 -13.06
C HIS A 21 2.46 12.62 -11.53
N LEU A 22 2.66 11.47 -10.91
CA LEU A 22 2.67 11.30 -9.47
C LEU A 22 3.80 10.35 -9.06
N GLY A 23 4.51 10.69 -7.98
CA GLY A 23 5.54 9.83 -7.41
C GLY A 23 4.96 8.60 -6.71
N PHE A 24 5.79 7.57 -6.50
CA PHE A 24 5.35 6.32 -5.85
C PHE A 24 4.83 6.54 -4.42
N GLU A 25 5.55 7.31 -3.59
CA GLU A 25 5.13 7.57 -2.20
C GLU A 25 3.84 8.39 -2.14
N GLU A 26 3.71 9.36 -3.03
CA GLU A 26 2.49 10.16 -3.17
C GLU A 26 1.31 9.28 -3.60
N TYR A 27 1.54 8.36 -4.54
CA TYR A 27 0.52 7.41 -5.02
C TYR A 27 0.03 6.53 -3.87
N ARG A 28 0.95 5.97 -3.09
CA ARG A 28 0.61 5.13 -1.94
C ARG A 28 -0.16 5.89 -0.88
N SER A 29 0.28 7.10 -0.55
CA SER A 29 -0.33 7.94 0.47
C SER A 29 -1.76 8.32 0.09
N GLN A 30 -1.99 8.77 -1.14
CA GLN A 30 -3.33 9.12 -1.61
C GLN A 30 -4.23 7.88 -1.72
N ARG A 31 -3.70 6.75 -2.21
CA ARG A 31 -4.46 5.49 -2.30
C ARG A 31 -4.91 5.01 -0.92
N LYS A 32 -4.05 5.13 0.09
CA LYS A 32 -4.38 4.78 1.48
C LYS A 32 -5.57 5.60 1.99
N VAL A 33 -5.56 6.92 1.77
CA VAL A 33 -6.68 7.80 2.19
C VAL A 33 -8.01 7.35 1.60
N PHE A 34 -8.05 6.94 0.32
CA PHE A 34 -9.28 6.43 -0.28
C PHE A 34 -9.74 5.11 0.35
N LEU A 35 -8.81 4.19 0.60
CA LEU A 35 -9.15 2.90 1.21
C LEU A 35 -9.60 3.06 2.67
N ASP A 36 -8.94 3.93 3.44
CA ASP A 36 -9.31 4.23 4.83
C ASP A 36 -10.74 4.78 4.90
N LYS A 37 -11.13 5.66 3.95
CA LYS A 37 -12.51 6.17 3.87
C LYS A 37 -13.53 5.10 3.50
N ILE A 38 -13.19 4.20 2.58
CA ILE A 38 -14.05 3.06 2.24
C ILE A 38 -14.24 2.15 3.46
N ASP A 39 -13.17 1.87 4.21
CA ASP A 39 -13.24 1.07 5.42
C ASP A 39 -14.05 1.76 6.53
N GLU A 40 -13.96 3.08 6.67
CA GLU A 40 -14.80 3.83 7.62
C GLU A 40 -16.28 3.78 7.21
N GLU A 41 -16.59 4.03 5.94
CA GLU A 41 -17.97 4.09 5.45
C GLU A 41 -18.68 2.73 5.43
N PHE A 42 -18.00 1.68 5.00
CA PHE A 42 -18.62 0.37 4.76
C PHE A 42 -18.35 -0.65 5.87
N ASN A 43 -17.20 -0.54 6.55
CA ASN A 43 -16.80 -1.49 7.60
C ASN A 43 -16.88 -0.87 9.02
N GLY A 44 -17.21 0.42 9.14
CA GLY A 44 -17.39 1.11 10.42
C GLY A 44 -16.12 1.25 11.24
N ARG A 45 -14.94 1.05 10.63
CA ARG A 45 -13.65 1.20 11.30
C ARG A 45 -13.21 2.66 11.22
N LYS A 46 -13.20 3.35 12.35
CA LYS A 46 -12.51 4.63 12.47
C LYS A 46 -11.02 4.35 12.48
N VAL A 47 -10.34 4.66 11.39
CA VAL A 47 -8.87 4.68 11.38
C VAL A 47 -8.47 5.86 12.24
N GLU A 48 -7.98 5.60 13.45
CA GLU A 48 -7.34 6.63 14.26
C GLU A 48 -6.16 7.15 13.46
N ALA A 49 -6.27 8.39 12.98
CA ALA A 49 -5.20 9.07 12.29
C ALA A 49 -4.01 9.13 13.24
N ILE A 50 -2.98 8.32 12.97
CA ILE A 50 -1.66 8.49 13.56
C ILE A 50 -1.16 9.82 13.00
N ALA A 51 -1.43 10.88 13.74
CA ALA A 51 -0.92 12.21 13.47
C ALA A 51 0.52 12.32 13.98
N ASP A 52 1.32 13.04 13.17
CA ASP A 52 2.62 13.66 13.46
C ASP A 52 3.92 12.86 13.16
N GLU A 53 4.39 13.05 11.91
CA GLU A 53 5.74 13.53 11.51
C GLU A 53 7.05 12.71 11.78
N PRO A 54 8.18 13.03 11.09
CA PRO A 54 9.14 12.05 10.60
C PRO A 54 10.32 11.81 11.56
N GLU A 55 10.57 10.54 11.91
CA GLU A 55 11.86 10.13 12.48
C GLU A 55 12.40 8.90 11.75
N VAL A 56 13.60 9.09 11.22
CA VAL A 56 14.48 8.05 10.70
C VAL A 56 14.94 7.22 11.89
N GLU A 57 14.32 6.08 12.18
CA GLU A 57 14.90 5.10 13.08
C GLU A 57 14.85 3.67 12.53
N GLU A 58 16.01 3.04 12.64
CA GLU A 58 16.44 1.75 12.13
C GLU A 58 15.39 0.63 12.28
N PHE A 59 15.03 0.02 11.15
CA PHE A 59 14.40 -1.30 11.16
C PHE A 59 15.39 -2.34 11.70
N LYS A 60 15.37 -2.54 13.03
CA LYS A 60 15.87 -3.75 13.64
C LYS A 60 15.01 -4.92 13.18
N ASN A 61 15.64 -5.80 12.41
CA ASN A 61 15.18 -7.13 12.06
C ASN A 61 14.48 -7.82 13.24
N SER A 62 13.20 -8.13 13.08
CA SER A 62 12.56 -9.20 13.84
C SER A 62 11.35 -9.74 13.07
N GLU A 63 11.56 -10.90 12.47
CA GLU A 63 10.55 -11.97 12.30
C GLU A 63 9.53 -11.98 11.14
N GLU A 64 9.66 -11.15 10.09
CA GLU A 64 8.86 -11.36 8.86
C GLU A 64 9.64 -11.96 7.67
N SER A 65 10.95 -12.15 7.80
CA SER A 65 11.80 -12.76 6.75
C SER A 65 11.52 -14.25 6.50
N SER A 66 10.73 -14.93 7.35
CA SER A 66 10.57 -16.39 7.29
C SER A 66 9.70 -16.87 6.12
N LEU A 67 8.73 -16.06 5.66
CA LEU A 67 7.84 -16.46 4.55
C LEU A 67 8.48 -16.20 3.18
N LEU A 68 9.13 -15.05 3.00
CA LEU A 68 9.80 -14.70 1.73
C LEU A 68 10.99 -15.62 1.42
N SER A 69 11.76 -16.02 2.44
CA SER A 69 12.87 -16.96 2.25
C SER A 69 12.39 -18.36 1.83
N LYS A 70 11.21 -18.79 2.30
CA LYS A 70 10.63 -20.09 1.93
C LYS A 70 10.14 -20.12 0.49
N THR A 71 9.56 -19.03 -0.02
CA THR A 71 9.15 -18.94 -1.42
C THR A 71 10.36 -18.93 -2.36
N ILE A 72 11.42 -18.19 -2.03
CA ILE A 72 12.63 -18.12 -2.88
C ILE A 72 13.35 -19.47 -2.95
N ALA A 73 13.41 -20.23 -1.85
CA ALA A 73 14.02 -21.57 -1.83
C ALA A 73 13.28 -22.59 -2.71
N LEU A 74 11.96 -22.44 -2.84
CA LEU A 74 11.12 -23.34 -3.64
C LEU A 74 11.38 -23.19 -5.15
N PHE A 75 11.67 -21.97 -5.62
CA PHE A 75 11.97 -21.72 -7.04
C PHE A 75 13.40 -22.10 -7.43
N LYS A 76 14.36 -22.03 -6.50
CA LYS A 76 15.78 -22.31 -6.77
C LYS A 76 16.12 -23.81 -6.86
N SER A 77 15.20 -24.69 -6.49
CA SER A 77 15.41 -26.14 -6.47
C SER A 77 15.12 -26.83 -7.81
N ASN A 78 14.67 -26.09 -8.84
CA ASN A 78 14.28 -26.64 -10.14
C ASN A 78 15.26 -26.35 -11.30
N GLU A 79 16.48 -25.86 -11.03
CA GLU A 79 17.50 -25.61 -12.07
C GLU A 79 18.67 -26.59 -12.06
N ASN A 80 18.50 -27.81 -11.53
CA ASN A 80 19.48 -28.87 -11.75
C ASN A 80 18.79 -30.23 -11.97
N GLU A 81 18.25 -30.43 -13.17
CA GLU A 81 18.27 -31.73 -13.85
C GLU A 81 18.35 -31.53 -15.37
#